data_AF-A0A852I521-F1
#
_entry.id   AF-A0A852I521-F1
#
_cell.length_a   1.000
_cell.length_b   1.000
_cell.length_c   1.000
_cell.angle_alpha   90.00
_cell.angle_beta   90.00
_cell.angle_gamma   90.00
#
_symmetry.space_group_name_H-M   'P 1'
#
loop_
_entity.id
_entity.type
_entity.pdbx_description
1 polymer ?
#
loop_
_entity_poly.entity_id
_entity_poly.type
_entity_poly.pdbx_seq_one_letter_code
_entity_poly.pdbx_strand_id
1 'polypeptide(L)'
;YWSSFMTSSMQLAKECLSQKLTDEQGEGSQPFEGLEKFAETIETVLRRVKVTFLDTVLRIEHVPENSKSGTALEIRVERTMYCDETADECSGINVHQPTAFAHKLLQLSGVSFFWDEFPASAKSSPVCSATQLATEPKLSPSWNPKIIYEPHPQLTRNL
;
A
#
# COMPACT_ATOMS: atom_id res chain seq x y z
N TYR A 1 -19.23 12.88 1.06
CA TYR A 1 -19.01 11.51 0.58
C TYR A 1 -17.54 11.19 0.76
N TRP A 2 -17.19 10.36 1.75
CA TRP A 2 -15.84 9.81 1.88
C TRP A 2 -15.87 8.45 1.17
N SER A 3 -15.48 8.39 -0.11
CA SER A 3 -15.23 7.11 -0.76
C SER A 3 -13.96 6.54 -0.13
N SER A 4 -14.06 5.38 0.50
CA SER A 4 -12.90 4.60 0.93
C SER A 4 -12.00 4.38 -0.29
N PHE A 5 -10.84 5.05 -0.34
CA PHE A 5 -9.79 4.85 -1.34
C PHE A 5 -8.99 3.57 -1.05
N MET A 6 -9.64 2.52 -0.56
CA MET A 6 -8.99 1.22 -0.41
C MET A 6 -8.99 0.53 -1.77
N THR A 7 -7.85 0.59 -2.45
CA THR A 7 -7.62 -0.16 -3.68
C THR A 7 -7.62 -1.65 -3.37
N SER A 8 -8.54 -2.40 -3.98
CA SER A 8 -8.58 -3.87 -3.85
C SER A 8 -7.39 -4.53 -4.55
N SER A 9 -6.99 -5.73 -4.10
CA SER A 9 -5.97 -6.53 -4.79
C SER A 9 -6.32 -6.78 -6.27
N MET A 10 -7.61 -6.88 -6.59
CA MET A 10 -8.09 -7.01 -7.97
C MET A 10 -7.81 -5.76 -8.80
N GLN A 11 -8.00 -4.57 -8.23
CA GLN A 11 -7.69 -3.30 -8.89
C GLN A 11 -6.17 -3.14 -9.06
N LEU A 12 -5.39 -3.47 -8.03
CA LEU A 12 -3.93 -3.47 -8.12
C LEU A 12 -3.42 -4.43 -9.20
N ALA A 13 -3.97 -5.65 -9.26
CA ALA A 13 -3.60 -6.65 -10.26
C ALA A 13 -3.89 -6.14 -11.69
N LYS A 14 -5.06 -5.53 -11.91
CA LYS A 14 -5.44 -4.93 -13.20
C LYS A 14 -4.50 -3.79 -13.60
N GLU A 15 -4.17 -2.90 -12.66
CA GLU A 15 -3.28 -1.76 -12.92
C GLU A 15 -1.84 -2.20 -13.21
N CYS A 16 -1.32 -3.18 -12.46
CA CYS A 16 0.02 -3.72 -12.69
C CYS A 16 0.15 -4.41 -14.06
N LEU A 17 -0.91 -5.08 -14.54
CA LEU A 17 -0.92 -5.70 -15.86
C LEU A 17 -1.11 -4.66 -16.98
N SER A 18 -1.94 -3.64 -16.77
CA SER A 18 -2.17 -2.60 -17.78
C SER A 18 -0.93 -1.73 -18.03
N GLN A 19 -0.09 -1.49 -17.02
CA GLN A 19 1.19 -0.79 -17.20
C GLN A 19 2.18 -1.58 -18.08
N LYS A 20 2.08 -2.91 -18.16
CA LYS A 20 2.97 -3.76 -18.95
C LYS A 20 2.53 -3.99 -20.40
N LEU A 21 1.32 -3.58 -20.78
CA LEU A 21 0.75 -3.77 -22.12
C LEU A 21 0.88 -2.52 -23.02
N THR A 22 1.86 -1.65 -22.77
CA THR A 22 2.17 -0.55 -23.71
C THR A 22 2.99 -1.03 -24.92
N ASP A 23 3.53 -2.25 -24.86
CA ASP A 23 4.11 -2.94 -26.01
C ASP A 23 3.37 -4.26 -26.25
N GLU A 24 2.99 -4.49 -27.50
CA GLU A 24 2.43 -5.75 -28.05
C GLU A 24 0.92 -5.99 -27.83
N GLN A 25 0.19 -5.57 -28.87
CA GLN A 25 -1.14 -5.98 -29.30
C GLN A 25 -1.49 -7.45 -29.02
N GLY A 26 -2.57 -7.69 -28.27
CA GLY A 26 -3.12 -9.03 -28.06
C GLY A 26 -4.42 -9.03 -27.27
N GLU A 27 -5.54 -8.71 -27.92
CA GLU A 27 -6.86 -9.07 -27.42
C GLU A 27 -7.04 -10.59 -27.51
N GLY A 28 -6.56 -11.29 -26.49
CA GLY A 28 -6.92 -12.66 -26.20
C GLY A 28 -7.65 -12.67 -24.88
N SER A 29 -8.91 -13.10 -24.86
CA SER A 29 -9.66 -13.42 -23.67
C SER A 29 -8.94 -14.52 -22.89
N GLN A 30 -7.90 -14.19 -22.14
CA GLN A 30 -7.37 -15.08 -21.14
C GLN A 30 -8.47 -15.25 -20.08
N PRO A 31 -8.76 -16.49 -19.67
CA PRO A 31 -9.71 -16.72 -18.59
C PRO A 31 -9.25 -15.88 -17.39
N PHE A 32 -10.22 -15.23 -16.74
CA PHE A 32 -10.01 -14.33 -15.61
C PHE A 32 -9.09 -14.93 -14.53
N GLU A 33 -8.96 -16.26 -14.48
CA GLU A 33 -8.13 -17.04 -13.55
C GLU A 33 -6.71 -16.50 -13.33
N GLY A 34 -6.00 -16.05 -14.37
CA GLY A 34 -4.65 -15.50 -14.21
C GLY A 34 -4.60 -14.20 -13.40
N LEU A 35 -5.62 -13.36 -13.59
CA LEU A 35 -5.79 -12.10 -12.86
C LEU A 35 -6.22 -12.37 -11.41
N GLU A 36 -7.15 -13.29 -11.17
CA GLU A 36 -7.53 -13.69 -9.81
C GLU A 36 -6.34 -14.26 -9.04
N LYS A 37 -5.53 -15.14 -9.65
CA LYS A 37 -4.32 -15.68 -9.02
C LYS A 37 -3.30 -14.60 -8.69
N PHE A 38 -3.18 -13.57 -9.54
CA PHE A 38 -2.33 -12.44 -9.25
C PHE A 38 -2.88 -11.59 -8.09
N ALA A 39 -4.18 -11.32 -8.07
CA ALA A 39 -4.83 -10.62 -6.96
C ALA A 39 -4.69 -11.40 -5.63
N GLU A 40 -4.87 -12.72 -5.63
CA GLU A 40 -4.61 -13.60 -4.48
C GLU A 40 -3.15 -13.47 -4.00
N THR A 41 -2.20 -13.43 -4.94
CA THR A 41 -0.78 -13.25 -4.62
C THR A 41 -0.52 -11.89 -3.96
N ILE A 42 -1.09 -10.81 -4.50
CA ILE A 42 -0.99 -9.48 -3.90
C ILE A 42 -1.55 -9.50 -2.47
N GLU A 43 -2.71 -10.11 -2.27
CA GLU A 43 -3.35 -10.17 -0.96
C GLU A 43 -2.49 -10.93 0.06
N THR A 44 -1.94 -12.10 -0.31
CA THR A 44 -1.08 -12.90 0.57
C THR A 44 0.22 -12.19 0.93
N VAL A 45 0.80 -11.42 -0.01
CA VAL A 45 1.98 -10.58 0.27
C VAL A 45 1.63 -9.45 1.23
N LEU A 46 0.57 -8.69 0.95
CA LEU A 46 0.14 -7.56 1.80
C LEU A 46 -0.24 -8.01 3.21
N ARG A 47 -0.77 -9.23 3.38
CA ARG A 47 -1.08 -9.80 4.70
C ARG A 47 0.15 -9.97 5.58
N ARG A 48 1.33 -10.21 5.00
CA ARG A 48 2.59 -10.43 5.72
C ARG A 48 3.34 -9.13 6.01
N VAL A 49 2.91 -8.00 5.45
CA VAL A 49 3.55 -6.72 5.67
C VAL A 49 3.30 -6.27 7.11
N LYS A 50 4.40 -6.07 7.84
CA LYS A 50 4.41 -5.43 9.16
C LYS A 50 5.08 -4.06 8.98
N VAL A 51 4.39 -3.00 9.39
CA VAL A 51 4.88 -1.61 9.29
C VAL A 51 5.15 -1.10 10.70
N THR A 52 6.26 -0.40 10.87
CA THR A 52 6.55 0.34 12.09
C THR A 52 6.99 1.75 11.73
N PHE A 53 6.30 2.74 12.28
CA PHE A 53 6.72 4.14 12.25
C PHE A 53 7.30 4.51 13.61
N LEU A 54 8.39 5.26 13.60
CA LEU A 54 9.03 5.79 14.81
C LEU A 54 8.90 7.31 14.80
N ASP A 55 8.81 7.90 16.00
CA ASP A 55 8.83 9.35 16.21
C ASP A 55 7.85 10.11 15.28
N THR A 56 6.64 9.57 15.16
CA THR A 56 5.59 10.13 14.29
C THR A 56 5.00 11.37 14.94
N VAL A 57 4.93 12.48 14.19
CA VAL A 57 4.29 13.72 14.63
C VAL A 57 3.13 14.05 13.70
N LEU A 58 1.93 14.10 14.24
CA LEU A 58 0.73 14.55 13.54
C LEU A 58 0.30 15.90 14.11
N ARG A 59 0.41 16.96 13.30
CA ARG A 59 -0.02 18.32 13.68
C ARG A 59 -1.26 18.72 12.88
N ILE A 60 -2.32 19.08 13.59
CA ILE A 60 -3.59 19.54 13.04
C ILE A 60 -3.71 21.01 13.36
N GLU A 61 -3.57 21.85 12.34
CA GLU A 61 -3.62 23.32 12.47
C GLU A 61 -4.97 23.87 12.02
N HIS A 62 -5.54 24.78 12.80
CA HIS A 62 -6.74 25.53 12.44
C HIS A 62 -6.50 27.03 12.64
N VAL A 63 -6.72 27.81 11.59
CA VAL A 63 -6.68 29.28 11.64
C VAL A 63 -8.06 29.78 11.20
N PRO A 64 -8.87 30.36 12.11
CA PRO A 64 -10.16 30.95 11.73
C PRO A 64 -9.99 32.08 10.72
N GLU A 65 -11.00 32.29 9.87
CA GLU A 65 -10.99 33.40 8.92
C GLU A 65 -10.81 34.75 9.65
N ASN A 66 -9.95 35.60 9.09
CA ASN A 66 -9.59 36.91 9.64
C ASN A 66 -8.92 36.90 11.04
N SER A 67 -8.55 35.73 11.56
CA SER A 67 -7.78 35.64 12.80
C SER A 67 -6.29 35.94 12.55
N LYS A 68 -5.65 36.56 13.54
CA LYS A 68 -4.19 36.78 13.57
C LYS A 68 -3.44 35.60 14.19
N SER A 69 -4.14 34.67 14.82
CA SER A 69 -3.60 33.45 15.41
C SER A 69 -4.41 32.22 15.01
N GLY A 70 -3.73 31.07 14.99
CA GLY A 70 -4.32 29.75 14.87
C GLY A 70 -4.04 28.91 16.11
N THR A 71 -4.75 27.79 16.20
CA THR A 71 -4.56 26.77 17.23
C THR A 71 -4.12 25.48 16.59
N ALA A 72 -3.23 24.75 17.22
CA ALA A 72 -2.80 23.45 16.76
C ALA A 72 -2.94 22.38 17.83
N LEU A 73 -3.37 21.21 17.38
CA LEU A 73 -3.25 19.96 18.13
C LEU A 73 -2.10 19.16 17.54
N GLU A 74 -1.08 18.89 18.33
CA GLU A 74 0.04 18.04 17.95
C GLU A 74 0.01 16.72 18.73
N ILE A 75 0.05 15.62 18.00
CA ILE A 75 0.08 14.26 18.52
C ILE A 75 1.45 13.70 18.18
N ARG A 76 2.24 13.36 19.19
CA ARG A 76 3.52 12.66 19.00
C ARG A 76 3.38 11.22 19.43
N VAL A 77 3.87 10.31 18.61
CA VAL A 77 3.85 8.88 18.89
C VAL A 77 5.27 8.36 18.68
N GLU A 78 5.93 7.94 19.77
CA GLU A 78 7.28 7.37 19.72
C GLU A 78 7.34 6.14 18.82
N ARG A 79 6.29 5.30 18.85
CA ARG A 79 6.21 4.10 18.01
C ARG A 79 4.77 3.77 17.63
N THR A 80 4.54 3.64 16.32
CA THR A 80 3.31 3.08 15.74
C THR A 80 3.63 1.78 15.04
N MET A 81 2.96 0.69 15.36
CA MET A 81 3.09 -0.60 14.69
C MET A 81 1.77 -0.99 14.04
N TYR A 82 1.82 -1.44 12.80
CA TYR A 82 0.67 -1.94 12.04
C TYR A 82 0.99 -3.29 11.41
N CYS A 83 0.18 -4.32 11.69
CA CYS A 83 0.33 -5.64 11.07
C CYS A 83 -1.01 -6.37 10.97
N ASP A 84 -1.05 -7.47 10.23
CA ASP A 84 -2.16 -8.43 10.32
C ASP A 84 -1.98 -9.30 11.57
N GLU A 85 -3.01 -9.39 12.42
CA GLU A 85 -3.02 -10.19 13.65
C GLU A 85 -2.80 -11.67 13.34
N THR A 86 -3.33 -12.15 12.20
CA THR A 86 -3.25 -13.56 11.79
C THR A 86 -1.94 -13.93 11.12
N ALA A 87 -1.02 -12.97 10.90
CA ALA A 87 0.23 -13.23 10.19
C ALA A 87 1.31 -13.93 11.05
N ASP A 88 1.16 -13.97 12.37
CA ASP A 88 2.17 -14.55 13.29
C ASP A 88 1.93 -16.03 13.62
N GLU A 89 0.83 -16.62 13.13
CA GLU A 89 0.54 -18.04 13.28
C GLU A 89 1.53 -18.86 12.43
N CYS A 90 2.70 -19.14 12.98
CA CYS A 90 3.68 -20.07 12.43
C CYS A 90 3.16 -21.54 12.38
N SER A 91 1.89 -21.76 12.72
CA SER A 91 1.17 -23.03 12.55
C SER A 91 0.58 -23.14 11.14
N GLY A 92 1.44 -23.42 10.14
CA GLY A 92 1.02 -23.99 8.86
C GLY A 92 -0.18 -23.30 8.20
N ILE A 93 -0.15 -21.97 8.09
CA ILE A 93 -1.22 -21.19 7.47
C ILE A 93 -1.49 -21.78 6.08
N ASN A 94 -2.69 -22.32 5.90
CA ASN A 94 -3.15 -22.73 4.60
C ASN A 94 -3.30 -21.46 3.74
N VAL A 95 -2.24 -21.12 2.99
CA VAL A 95 -2.17 -19.94 2.11
C VAL A 95 -3.28 -19.97 1.04
N HIS A 96 -3.94 -21.12 0.83
CA HIS A 96 -5.02 -21.30 -0.12
C HIS A 96 -6.42 -21.00 0.43
N GLN A 97 -6.59 -20.70 1.73
CA GLN A 97 -7.91 -20.33 2.24
C GLN A 97 -8.06 -18.80 2.28
N PRO A 98 -8.96 -18.21 1.47
CA PRO A 98 -9.29 -16.80 1.58
C PRO A 98 -9.87 -16.57 2.97
N THR A 99 -9.15 -15.85 3.82
CA THR A 99 -9.71 -15.37 5.09
C THR A 99 -10.79 -14.35 4.77
N ALA A 100 -12.04 -14.68 5.04
CA ALA A 100 -13.18 -13.78 4.82
C ALA A 100 -13.09 -12.47 5.62
N PHE A 101 -12.17 -12.40 6.60
CA PHE A 101 -11.94 -11.24 7.46
C PHE A 101 -10.44 -10.95 7.56
N ALA A 102 -10.07 -9.68 7.44
CA ALA A 102 -8.72 -9.21 7.72
C ALA A 102 -8.68 -8.59 9.12
N HIS A 103 -7.82 -9.11 9.99
CA HIS A 103 -7.63 -8.60 11.34
C HIS A 103 -6.39 -7.72 11.35
N LYS A 104 -6.54 -6.40 11.48
CA LYS A 104 -5.42 -5.47 11.49
C LYS A 104 -5.15 -4.98 12.91
N LEU A 105 -3.95 -5.24 13.40
CA LEU A 105 -3.45 -4.74 14.67
C LEU A 105 -2.75 -3.40 14.44
N LEU A 106 -3.22 -2.36 15.12
CA LEU A 106 -2.56 -1.05 15.21
C LEU A 106 -2.21 -0.79 16.68
N GLN A 107 -0.91 -0.68 16.98
CA GLN A 107 -0.41 -0.40 18.33
C GLN A 107 0.34 0.93 18.34
N LEU A 108 -0.02 1.80 19.29
CA LEU A 108 0.65 3.08 19.52
C LEU A 108 1.33 3.04 20.89
N SER A 109 2.57 3.50 20.98
CA SER A 109 3.35 3.56 22.22
C SER A 109 4.05 4.90 22.33
N GLY A 110 4.17 5.41 23.57
CA GLY A 110 4.72 6.75 23.81
C GLY A 110 3.89 7.87 23.19
N VAL A 111 2.56 7.81 23.34
CA VAL A 111 1.66 8.82 22.78
C VAL A 111 1.62 10.03 23.71
N SER A 112 1.87 11.22 23.16
CA SER A 112 1.76 12.51 23.86
C SER A 112 0.99 13.53 23.02
N PHE A 113 0.33 14.45 23.71
CA PHE A 113 -0.52 15.47 23.11
C PHE A 113 -0.05 16.85 23.53
N PHE A 114 0.02 17.77 22.58
CA PHE A 114 0.35 19.17 22.80
C PHE A 114 -0.72 20.03 22.14
N TRP A 115 -1.03 21.13 22.82
CA TRP A 115 -1.95 22.14 22.32
C TRP A 115 -1.27 23.50 22.44
N ASP A 116 -1.15 24.20 21.31
CA ASP A 116 -0.50 25.51 21.25
C ASP A 116 -1.25 26.50 20.35
N GLU A 117 -1.13 27.78 20.68
CA GLU A 117 -1.55 28.88 19.82
C GLU A 117 -0.33 29.40 19.05
N PHE A 118 -0.48 29.64 17.75
CA PHE A 118 0.59 30.08 16.87
C PHE A 118 0.12 31.26 16.02
N PRO A 119 1.01 32.15 15.55
CA PRO A 119 0.61 33.27 14.69
C PRO A 119 0.14 32.76 13.33
N ALA A 120 -0.93 33.34 12.77
CA ALA A 120 -1.52 32.92 11.49
C ALA A 120 -0.52 32.96 10.32
N SER A 121 0.51 33.81 10.40
CA SER A 121 1.60 33.88 9.43
C SER A 121 2.56 32.67 9.45
N ALA A 122 2.57 31.90 10.53
CA ALA A 122 3.41 30.70 10.68
C ALA A 122 2.68 29.41 10.27
N LYS A 123 1.46 29.50 9.73
CA LYS A 123 0.71 28.34 9.24
C LYS A 123 1.58 27.57 8.24
N SER A 124 1.79 26.29 8.51
CA SER A 124 2.47 25.42 7.57
C SER A 124 1.58 25.27 6.33
N SER A 125 2.00 25.82 5.18
CA SER A 125 1.38 25.42 3.92
C SER A 125 1.80 23.98 3.65
N PRO A 126 0.91 23.11 3.15
CA PRO A 126 1.35 21.83 2.61
C PRO A 126 2.19 22.16 1.38
N VAL A 127 3.50 22.28 1.57
CA VAL A 127 4.46 22.36 0.49
C VAL A 127 4.46 20.99 -0.16
N CYS A 128 3.59 20.78 -1.15
CA CYS A 128 3.94 19.89 -2.24
C CYS A 128 5.15 20.54 -2.90
N SER A 129 6.34 19.97 -2.67
CA SER A 129 7.55 20.28 -3.42
C SER A 129 7.34 19.86 -4.88
N ALA A 130 6.52 20.58 -5.63
CA ALA A 130 6.50 20.52 -7.08
C ALA A 130 7.75 21.27 -7.54
N THR A 131 8.90 20.58 -7.52
CA THR A 131 10.03 20.67 -8.47
C THR A 131 11.19 19.88 -7.86
N GLN A 132 11.39 18.63 -8.28
CA GLN A 132 12.65 18.20 -8.91
C GLN A 132 12.31 17.01 -9.81
N LEU A 133 12.56 17.20 -11.12
CA LEU A 133 12.72 16.13 -12.09
C LEU A 133 13.98 15.35 -11.68
N ALA A 134 13.86 14.50 -10.65
CA ALA A 134 14.92 13.62 -10.20
C ALA A 134 14.74 12.29 -10.94
N THR A 135 15.73 11.98 -11.75
CA THR A 135 15.89 10.76 -12.50
C THR A 135 15.55 9.54 -11.64
N GLU A 136 14.69 8.69 -12.17
CA GLU A 136 14.21 7.42 -11.60
C GLU A 136 15.30 6.71 -10.75
N PRO A 137 15.10 6.54 -9.43
CA PRO A 137 15.94 5.63 -8.68
C PRO A 137 15.57 4.22 -9.12
N LYS A 138 16.43 3.63 -9.95
CA LYS A 138 16.35 2.24 -10.42
C LYS A 138 16.47 1.28 -9.23
N LEU A 139 15.39 1.09 -8.49
CA LEU A 139 15.23 0.11 -7.44
C LEU A 139 14.38 -1.03 -7.97
N SER A 140 14.98 -1.85 -8.84
CA SER A 140 14.53 -3.23 -9.03
C SER A 140 15.70 -4.14 -8.69
N PRO A 141 15.54 -5.11 -7.76
CA PRO A 141 16.51 -6.17 -7.63
C PRO A 141 16.54 -6.93 -8.96
N SER A 142 17.74 -7.23 -9.45
CA SER A 142 18.03 -7.76 -10.80
C SER A 142 17.55 -9.21 -11.03
N TRP A 143 16.32 -9.54 -10.65
CA TRP A 143 15.71 -10.83 -10.88
C TRP A 143 15.15 -10.89 -12.30
N ASN A 144 15.96 -11.46 -13.21
CA ASN A 144 15.54 -11.88 -14.55
C ASN A 144 15.47 -13.41 -14.60
N PRO A 145 14.41 -14.06 -14.08
CA PRO A 145 14.24 -15.49 -14.33
C PRO A 145 13.86 -15.67 -15.80
N LYS A 146 14.64 -16.48 -16.54
CA LYS A 146 14.20 -17.02 -17.82
C LYS A 146 13.04 -17.96 -17.53
N ILE A 147 11.82 -17.53 -17.84
CA ILE A 147 10.64 -18.39 -17.79
C ILE A 147 10.77 -19.37 -18.96
N ILE A 148 11.19 -20.59 -18.66
CA ILE A 148 11.17 -21.69 -19.63
C ILE A 148 9.75 -22.24 -19.61
N TYR A 149 9.06 -22.11 -20.74
CA TYR A 149 7.72 -22.69 -20.91
C TYR A 149 7.87 -24.17 -21.25
N GLU A 150 7.76 -25.05 -20.26
CA GLU A 150 7.56 -26.48 -20.52
C GLU A 150 6.05 -26.73 -20.71
N PRO A 151 5.62 -27.32 -21.84
CA PRO A 151 4.23 -27.67 -22.03
C PRO A 151 3.83 -28.77 -21.04
N HIS A 152 2.67 -28.58 -20.41
CA HIS A 152 2.10 -29.51 -19.44
C HIS A 152 1.84 -30.88 -20.12
N PRO A 153 2.24 -32.02 -19.53
CA PRO A 153 2.20 -33.36 -20.15
C PRO A 153 0.82 -33.90 -20.58
N GLN A 154 -0.26 -33.13 -20.47
CA GLN A 154 -1.59 -33.54 -20.92
C GLN A 154 -1.97 -32.99 -22.30
N LEU A 155 -1.14 -32.13 -22.92
CA LEU A 155 -1.40 -31.54 -24.24
C LEU A 155 -0.54 -32.15 -25.36
N THR A 156 -0.38 -33.47 -25.39
CA THR A 156 0.03 -34.19 -26.61
C THR A 156 -1.23 -34.64 -27.37
N ARG A 157 -1.82 -33.74 -28.16
CA ARG A 157 -2.76 -34.14 -29.21
C ARG A 157 -1.93 -34.44 -30.46
N ASN A 158 -1.83 -35.72 -30.76
CA ASN A 158 -1.21 -36.25 -31.98
C ASN A 158 -1.77 -35.53 -33.23
N LEU A 159 -0.87 -35.00 -34.05
CA LEU A 159 -1.07 -34.76 -35.48
C LEU A 159 -0.37 -35.90 -36.23
#